data_AF-A0A8B7AXN7-F1
#
_entry.id   AF-A0A8B7AXN7-F1
#
_cell.length_a   1.000
_cell.length_b   1.000
_cell.length_c   1.000
_cell.angle_alpha   90.00
_cell.angle_beta   90.00
_cell.angle_gamma   90.00
#
_symmetry.space_group_name_H-M   'P 1'
#
loop_
_entity.id
_entity.type
_entity.pdbx_description
1 polymer ?
#
loop_
_entity_poly.entity_id
_entity_poly.type
_entity_poly.pdbx_seq_one_letter_code
_entity_poly.pdbx_strand_id
1 'polypeptide(L)'
;MQPPQKSPSLRPFKQRKSLATRREEVAGIRAKFPSKIPVIVERCPREKLLPPLDKTKFLVPQELTMTQFLSLLRSRMVLRTTEAFYLLVNNKSLASMSVTMAEVYRDYKDEDGFVYMTYASQEMFGCWGKAAPRDGSNLGDRSYSPL
;
A
#
# COMPACT_ATOMS: atom_id res chain seq x y z
N MET A 1 36.34 -6.35 4.72
CA MET A 1 35.30 -5.31 4.94
C MET A 1 34.00 -5.82 4.34
N GLN A 2 32.94 -5.98 5.14
CA GLN A 2 31.61 -6.33 4.62
C GLN A 2 31.03 -5.09 3.90
N PRO A 3 30.40 -5.23 2.73
CA PRO A 3 29.75 -4.10 2.06
C PRO A 3 28.59 -3.58 2.94
N PRO A 4 28.36 -2.26 2.97
CA PRO A 4 27.30 -1.67 3.77
C PRO A 4 25.96 -2.25 3.33
N GLN A 5 25.23 -2.82 4.30
CA GLN A 5 23.87 -3.29 4.16
C GLN A 5 23.03 -2.17 3.53
N LYS A 6 22.50 -2.39 2.33
CA LYS A 6 21.69 -1.39 1.61
C LYS A 6 20.48 -1.04 2.47
N SER A 7 20.45 0.18 2.99
CA SER A 7 19.24 0.74 3.56
C SER A 7 18.11 0.58 2.53
N PRO A 8 16.90 0.16 2.93
CA PRO A 8 15.76 0.19 2.03
C PRO A 8 15.60 1.65 1.59
N SER A 9 15.84 1.92 0.31
CA SER A 9 15.80 3.26 -0.25
C SER A 9 14.46 3.93 0.11
N LEU A 10 14.49 5.10 0.74
CA LEU A 10 13.30 5.85 1.18
C LEU A 10 12.31 6.20 0.05
N ARG A 11 12.72 6.03 -1.21
CA ARG A 11 11.90 6.36 -2.40
C ARG A 11 10.87 5.26 -2.67
N PRO A 12 9.62 5.58 -3.03
CA PRO A 12 8.62 4.58 -3.44
C PRO A 12 9.07 3.68 -4.58
N PHE A 13 8.62 2.43 -4.62
CA PHE A 13 9.04 1.43 -5.62
C PHE A 13 8.84 1.92 -7.07
N LYS A 14 7.72 2.61 -7.34
CA LYS A 14 7.44 3.18 -8.67
C LYS A 14 8.47 4.22 -9.14
N GLN A 15 9.19 4.87 -8.22
CA GLN A 15 10.26 5.82 -8.54
C GLN A 15 11.63 5.16 -8.73
N ARG A 16 11.77 3.89 -8.31
CA ARG A 16 13.03 3.14 -8.43
C ARG A 16 13.20 2.49 -9.81
N LYS A 17 12.09 2.27 -10.53
CA LYS A 17 12.06 1.54 -11.82
C LYS A 17 11.05 2.16 -12.79
N SER A 18 11.41 2.17 -14.07
CA SER A 18 10.49 2.59 -15.14
C SER A 18 9.25 1.69 -15.20
N LEU A 19 8.15 2.20 -15.77
CA LEU A 19 6.93 1.41 -15.98
C LEU A 19 7.19 0.16 -16.84
N ALA A 20 7.97 0.31 -17.91
CA ALA A 20 8.32 -0.79 -18.82
C ALA A 20 9.05 -1.92 -18.07
N THR A 21 10.06 -1.58 -17.27
CA THR A 21 10.81 -2.55 -16.47
C THR A 21 9.92 -3.27 -15.45
N ARG A 22 8.97 -2.55 -14.82
CA ARG A 22 8.03 -3.16 -13.86
C ARG A 22 7.08 -4.13 -14.56
N ARG A 23 6.56 -3.80 -15.74
CA ARG A 23 5.69 -4.67 -16.55
C ARG A 23 6.40 -5.96 -16.97
N GLU A 24 7.63 -5.83 -17.47
CA GLU A 24 8.45 -6.98 -17.86
C GLU A 24 8.73 -7.91 -16.67
N GLU A 25 9.04 -7.33 -15.51
CA GLU A 25 9.24 -8.08 -14.28
C GLU A 25 7.98 -8.86 -13.87
N VAL A 26 6.80 -8.22 -13.90
CA VAL A 26 5.54 -8.91 -13.60
C VAL A 26 5.24 -10.00 -14.61
N ALA A 27 5.46 -9.76 -15.91
CA ALA A 27 5.25 -10.76 -16.94
C ALA A 27 6.09 -12.02 -16.69
N GLY A 28 7.39 -11.85 -16.38
CA GLY A 28 8.26 -12.97 -16.03
C GLY A 28 7.85 -13.69 -14.74
N ILE A 29 7.46 -12.93 -13.70
CA ILE A 29 6.98 -13.51 -12.43
C ILE A 29 5.72 -14.33 -12.65
N ARG A 30 4.74 -13.81 -13.39
CA ARG A 30 3.45 -14.46 -13.63
C ARG A 30 3.58 -15.70 -14.50
N ALA A 31 4.50 -15.69 -15.46
CA ALA A 31 4.83 -16.88 -16.25
C ALA A 31 5.45 -17.99 -15.38
N LYS A 32 6.36 -17.62 -14.46
CA LYS A 32 7.06 -18.59 -13.58
C LYS A 32 6.20 -19.07 -12.40
N PHE A 33 5.32 -18.21 -11.88
CA PHE A 33 4.53 -18.45 -10.68
C PHE A 33 3.06 -18.03 -10.89
N PRO A 34 2.29 -18.77 -11.69
CA PRO A 34 0.94 -18.37 -12.10
C PRO A 34 -0.06 -18.25 -10.95
N SER A 35 0.10 -19.04 -9.88
CA SER A 35 -0.73 -19.01 -8.66
C SER A 35 -0.25 -17.99 -7.62
N LYS A 36 0.78 -17.19 -7.94
CA LYS A 36 1.31 -16.15 -7.06
C LYS A 36 0.98 -14.75 -7.59
N ILE A 37 0.83 -13.84 -6.65
CA ILE A 37 0.48 -12.46 -6.88
C ILE A 37 1.65 -11.58 -6.43
N PRO A 38 2.20 -10.74 -7.33
CA PRO A 38 3.27 -9.83 -6.99
C PRO A 38 2.71 -8.60 -6.25
N VAL A 39 3.09 -8.46 -4.99
CA VAL A 39 2.63 -7.38 -4.09
C VAL A 39 3.81 -6.54 -3.64
N ILE A 40 3.64 -5.22 -3.73
CA ILE A 40 4.56 -4.23 -3.15
C ILE A 40 3.93 -3.70 -1.87
N VAL A 41 4.62 -3.84 -0.74
CA VAL A 41 4.20 -3.33 0.56
C VAL A 41 5.22 -2.30 1.04
N GLU A 42 4.79 -1.06 1.21
CA GLU A 42 5.64 0.05 1.64
C GLU A 42 5.11 0.68 2.94
N ARG A 43 6.02 1.23 3.73
CA ARG A 43 5.67 1.99 4.92
C ARG A 43 5.11 3.35 4.50
N CYS A 44 4.00 3.78 5.10
CA CYS A 44 3.49 5.13 4.87
C CYS A 44 4.58 6.18 5.21
N PRO A 45 4.85 7.19 4.37
CA PRO A 45 5.90 8.18 4.64
C PRO A 45 5.73 8.95 5.96
N ARG A 46 4.49 9.04 6.46
CA ARG A 46 4.16 9.72 7.72
C ARG A 46 4.21 8.79 8.94
N GLU A 47 4.32 7.48 8.72
CA GLU A 47 4.40 6.49 9.80
C GLU A 47 5.75 6.62 10.51
N LYS A 48 5.74 6.82 11.83
CA LYS A 48 6.96 6.99 12.65
C LYS A 48 7.17 5.88 13.69
N LEU A 49 6.12 5.16 14.06
CA LEU A 49 6.09 4.23 15.18
C LEU A 49 6.43 2.80 14.74
N LEU A 50 5.88 2.35 13.61
CA LEU A 50 6.08 0.98 13.16
C LEU A 50 7.48 0.77 12.56
N PRO A 51 8.13 -0.37 12.81
CA PRO A 51 9.41 -0.69 12.19
C PRO A 51 9.29 -0.87 10.66
N PRO A 52 10.39 -0.67 9.91
CA PRO A 52 10.43 -0.99 8.49
C PRO A 52 10.35 -2.51 8.26
N LEU A 53 9.70 -2.93 7.17
CA LEU A 53 9.81 -4.31 6.67
C LEU A 53 11.18 -4.54 6.02
N ASP A 54 11.78 -5.71 6.26
CA ASP A 54 13.03 -6.12 5.60
C ASP A 54 12.92 -6.22 4.08
N LYS A 55 11.71 -6.54 3.60
CA LYS A 55 11.39 -6.71 2.18
C LYS A 55 10.12 -5.94 1.86
N THR A 56 10.13 -5.24 0.73
CA THR A 56 8.95 -4.52 0.22
C THR A 56 8.22 -5.26 -0.89
N LYS A 57 8.79 -6.36 -1.42
CA LYS A 57 8.20 -7.13 -2.52
C LYS A 57 7.92 -8.57 -2.09
N PHE A 58 6.69 -9.01 -2.34
CA PHE A 58 6.18 -10.29 -1.90
C PHE A 58 5.54 -11.06 -3.06
N LEU A 59 5.64 -12.39 -3.02
CA LEU A 59 4.89 -13.30 -3.89
C LEU A 59 3.88 -14.04 -3.03
N VAL A 60 2.62 -13.64 -3.12
CA VAL A 60 1.56 -14.09 -2.23
C VAL A 60 0.69 -15.12 -2.96
N PRO A 61 0.40 -16.31 -2.38
CA PRO A 61 -0.60 -17.21 -2.94
C PRO A 61 -1.94 -16.50 -3.14
N GLN A 62 -2.58 -16.72 -4.28
CA GLN A 62 -3.82 -16.05 -4.66
C GLN A 62 -5.01 -16.42 -3.74
N GLU A 63 -4.96 -17.60 -3.12
CA GLU A 63 -6.01 -18.13 -2.23
C GLU A 63 -5.94 -17.54 -0.80
N LEU A 64 -4.83 -16.90 -0.44
CA LEU A 64 -4.73 -16.28 0.88
C LEU A 64 -5.74 -15.14 1.01
N THR A 65 -6.33 -15.01 2.20
CA THR A 65 -7.18 -13.85 2.53
C THR A 65 -6.34 -12.67 2.98
N MET A 66 -6.92 -11.46 2.91
CA MET A 66 -6.27 -10.25 3.43
C MET A 66 -5.96 -10.36 4.93
N THR A 67 -6.85 -10.98 5.72
CA THR A 67 -6.58 -11.28 7.14
C THR A 67 -5.34 -12.18 7.31
N GLN A 68 -5.21 -13.24 6.51
CA GLN A 68 -4.03 -14.11 6.58
C GLN A 68 -2.76 -13.37 6.15
N PHE A 69 -2.84 -12.53 5.11
CA PHE A 69 -1.70 -11.74 4.66
C PHE A 69 -1.26 -10.70 5.71
N LEU A 70 -2.20 -10.05 6.39
CA LEU A 70 -1.93 -9.16 7.52
C LEU A 70 -1.18 -9.89 8.65
N SER A 71 -1.63 -11.09 9.02
CA SER A 71 -0.95 -11.92 10.03
C SER A 71 0.49 -12.27 9.61
N LEU A 72 0.74 -12.53 8.33
CA LEU A 72 2.09 -12.76 7.81
C LEU A 72 2.98 -11.52 7.93
N LEU A 73 2.46 -10.34 7.55
CA LEU A 73 3.19 -9.08 7.65
C LEU A 73 3.50 -8.71 9.11
N ARG A 74 2.56 -8.99 10.02
CA ARG A 74 2.74 -8.81 11.46
C ARG A 74 3.97 -9.56 11.99
N SER A 75 4.08 -10.84 11.63
CA SER A 75 5.19 -11.69 12.02
C SER A 75 6.53 -11.23 11.42
N ARG A 76 6.51 -10.52 10.27
CA ARG A 76 7.71 -9.95 9.64
C ARG A 76 8.17 -8.64 10.28
N MET A 77 7.24 -7.83 10.78
CA MET A 77 7.55 -6.56 11.45
C MET A 77 7.98 -6.74 12.91
N VAL A 78 7.90 -7.95 13.47
CA VAL A 78 8.24 -8.26 14.87
C VAL A 78 7.50 -7.32 15.84
N LEU A 79 6.19 -7.14 15.61
CA LEU A 79 5.34 -6.27 16.43
C LEU A 79 4.92 -6.95 17.74
N ARG A 80 4.86 -6.17 18.82
CA ARG A 80 4.26 -6.62 20.09
C ARG A 80 2.76 -6.80 19.93
N THR A 81 2.14 -7.72 20.68
CA THR A 81 0.69 -8.01 20.67
C THR A 81 -0.19 -6.75 20.77
N THR A 82 0.28 -5.72 21.45
CA THR A 82 -0.41 -4.44 21.67
C THR A 82 -0.30 -3.45 20.50
N GLU A 83 0.63 -3.65 19.57
CA GLU A 83 0.86 -2.75 18.44
C GLU A 83 -0.05 -3.14 17.27
N ALA A 84 -1.07 -2.32 17.02
CA ALA A 84 -1.94 -2.47 15.85
C ALA A 84 -1.36 -1.74 14.64
N PHE A 85 -1.45 -2.38 13.46
CA PHE A 85 -1.17 -1.73 12.19
C PHE A 85 -2.29 -2.05 11.19
N TYR A 86 -2.43 -1.16 10.22
CA TYR A 86 -3.40 -1.25 9.15
C TYR A 86 -2.69 -1.32 7.81
N LEU A 87 -3.35 -1.96 6.85
CA LEU A 87 -2.87 -2.12 5.49
C LEU A 87 -3.90 -1.52 4.55
N LEU A 88 -3.42 -0.70 3.62
CA LEU A 88 -4.24 -0.05 2.61
C LEU A 88 -3.83 -0.53 1.25
N VAL A 89 -4.79 -0.88 0.42
CA VAL A 89 -4.57 -1.31 -0.96
C VAL A 89 -4.80 -0.11 -1.87
N ASN A 90 -3.79 0.26 -2.64
CA ASN A 90 -3.81 1.45 -3.50
C ASN A 90 -4.29 2.72 -2.77
N ASN A 91 -3.76 2.93 -1.55
CA ASN A 91 -4.10 4.02 -0.63
C ASN A 91 -5.57 4.05 -0.14
N LYS A 92 -6.32 2.95 -0.28
CA LYS A 92 -7.69 2.80 0.21
C LYS A 92 -7.77 1.67 1.25
N SER A 93 -8.63 1.84 2.25
CA SER A 93 -8.98 0.74 3.14
C SER A 93 -9.94 -0.21 2.42
N LEU A 94 -9.74 -1.52 2.59
CA LEU A 94 -10.70 -2.50 2.09
C LEU A 94 -11.94 -2.51 2.98
N ALA A 95 -13.10 -2.72 2.36
CA ALA A 95 -14.38 -2.85 3.06
C ALA A 95 -14.51 -4.20 3.79
N SER A 96 -13.82 -5.24 3.31
CA SER A 96 -13.80 -6.57 3.90
C SER A 96 -12.38 -7.14 3.92
N MET A 97 -11.98 -7.72 5.05
CA MET A 97 -10.68 -8.39 5.21
C MET A 97 -10.74 -9.89 4.87
N SER A 98 -11.93 -10.42 4.59
CA SER A 98 -12.13 -11.81 4.18
C SER A 98 -11.85 -12.05 2.70
N VAL A 99 -11.71 -10.99 1.90
CA VAL A 99 -11.41 -11.08 0.47
C VAL A 99 -10.06 -11.75 0.24
N THR A 100 -10.00 -12.54 -0.84
CA THR A 100 -8.79 -13.24 -1.26
C THR A 100 -7.83 -12.29 -1.99
N MET A 101 -6.55 -12.64 -2.00
CA MET A 101 -5.53 -11.92 -2.76
C MET A 101 -5.83 -11.94 -4.27
N ALA A 102 -6.48 -13.01 -4.77
CA ALA A 102 -6.98 -13.09 -6.16
C ALA A 102 -7.97 -11.97 -6.48
N GLU A 103 -8.96 -11.76 -5.60
CA GLU A 103 -9.96 -10.71 -5.76
C GLU A 103 -9.31 -9.32 -5.66
N VAL A 104 -8.44 -9.13 -4.67
CA VAL A 104 -7.69 -7.87 -4.52
C VAL A 104 -6.86 -7.57 -5.77
N TYR A 105 -6.22 -8.58 -6.37
CA TYR A 105 -5.44 -8.39 -7.59
C TYR A 105 -6.30 -8.04 -8.79
N ARG A 106 -7.46 -8.68 -8.95
CA ARG A 106 -8.40 -8.35 -10.03
C ARG A 106 -8.84 -6.89 -9.95
N ASP A 107 -9.13 -6.40 -8.75
CA ASP A 107 -9.80 -5.11 -8.54
C ASP A 107 -8.81 -3.95 -8.32
N TYR A 108 -7.59 -4.23 -7.85
CA TYR A 108 -6.62 -3.19 -7.42
C TYR A 108 -5.21 -3.34 -8.01
N LYS A 109 -4.98 -4.23 -8.99
CA LYS A 109 -3.69 -4.25 -9.70
C LYS A 109 -3.48 -2.89 -10.40
N ASP A 110 -2.23 -2.46 -10.40
CA ASP A 110 -1.80 -1.27 -11.13
C ASP A 110 -1.52 -1.59 -12.60
N GLU A 111 -1.30 -0.57 -13.42
CA GLU A 111 -1.00 -0.72 -14.86
C GLU A 111 0.28 -1.52 -15.14
N ASP A 112 1.18 -1.55 -14.16
CA ASP A 112 2.40 -2.35 -14.23
C ASP A 112 2.21 -3.83 -13.90
N GLY A 113 1.05 -4.20 -13.34
CA GLY A 113 0.69 -5.54 -12.91
C GLY A 113 1.11 -5.92 -11.49
N PHE A 114 1.63 -5.00 -10.68
CA PHE A 114 1.79 -5.18 -9.23
C PHE A 114 0.53 -4.72 -8.49
N VAL A 115 0.32 -5.26 -7.29
CA VAL A 115 -0.60 -4.65 -6.30
C VAL A 115 0.22 -3.84 -5.31
N TYR A 116 -0.13 -2.59 -5.13
CA TYR A 116 0.54 -1.68 -4.20
C TYR A 116 -0.25 -1.57 -2.91
N MET A 117 0.45 -1.74 -1.79
CA MET A 117 -0.11 -1.63 -0.46
C MET A 117 0.77 -0.77 0.43
N THR A 118 0.14 -0.04 1.33
CA THR A 118 0.81 0.84 2.29
C THR A 118 0.39 0.44 3.69
N TYR A 119 1.35 0.32 4.62
CA TYR A 119 1.06 0.05 6.02
C TYR A 119 1.34 1.25 6.93
N ALA A 120 0.53 1.39 7.99
CA ALA A 120 0.65 2.45 9.00
C ALA A 120 0.02 2.02 10.34
N SER A 121 0.37 2.70 11.42
CA SER A 121 -0.19 2.57 12.77
C SER A 121 -1.59 3.17 12.85
N GLN A 122 -2.34 2.78 13.89
CA GLN A 122 -3.68 3.32 14.17
C GLN A 122 -3.69 4.84 14.31
N GLU A 123 -2.68 5.41 14.98
CA GLU A 123 -2.57 6.85 15.21
C GLU A 123 -2.50 7.65 13.91
N MET A 124 -1.92 7.05 12.87
CA MET A 124 -1.82 7.66 11.55
C MET A 124 -3.11 7.50 10.72
N PHE A 125 -3.95 6.51 11.05
CA PHE A 125 -5.20 6.24 10.34
C PHE A 125 -6.23 7.38 10.50
N GLY A 126 -6.28 8.02 11.67
CA GLY A 126 -7.18 9.16 11.94
C GLY A 126 -6.94 10.39 11.05
N CYS A 127 -5.77 10.49 10.43
CA CYS A 127 -5.43 11.56 9.50
C CYS A 127 -5.78 11.21 8.03
N TRP A 128 -6.05 9.94 7.71
CA TRP A 128 -6.29 9.46 6.34
C TRP A 128 -7.65 9.91 5.78
N GLY A 129 -8.63 10.20 6.65
CA GLY A 129 -9.95 10.71 6.27
C GLY A 129 -10.06 12.23 6.10
N LYS A 130 -8.99 13.01 6.34
CA LYS A 130 -9.01 14.48 6.29
C LYS A 130 -8.23 15.10 5.11
N ALA A 131 -7.83 14.30 4.14
CA ALA A 131 -7.21 14.80 2.91
C ALA A 131 -8.23 14.93 1.77
N ALA A 132 -9.20 15.81 1.96
CA ALA A 132 -9.83 16.52 0.85
C ALA A 132 -9.86 18.01 1.22
N PRO A 133 -9.03 18.86 0.60
CA PRO A 133 -9.35 20.28 0.58
C PRO A 133 -10.65 20.40 -0.20
N ARG A 134 -11.74 20.82 0.47
CA ARG A 134 -12.84 21.44 -0.26
C ARG A 134 -12.28 22.76 -0.78
N ASP A 135 -12.06 22.74 -2.09
CA ASP A 135 -11.74 23.85 -2.94
C ASP A 135 -12.33 25.17 -2.43
N GLY A 136 -11.44 26.14 -2.20
CA GLY A 136 -11.81 27.51 -1.90
C GLY A 136 -12.32 28.17 -3.18
N SER A 137 -13.62 28.09 -3.42
CA SER A 137 -14.31 29.01 -4.32
C SER A 137 -14.84 30.20 -3.51
N ASN A 138 -13.98 31.21 -3.48
CA ASN A 138 -14.26 32.62 -3.71
C ASN A 138 -15.43 33.30 -2.98
N LEU A 139 -15.08 34.36 -2.23
CA LEU A 139 -15.94 35.50 -1.97
C LEU A 139 -16.58 35.98 -3.29
N GLY A 140 -17.90 36.14 -3.29
CA GLY A 140 -18.65 36.62 -4.44
C GLY A 140 -19.98 37.20 -4.02
N ASP A 141 -19.90 38.44 -3.57
CA ASP A 141 -20.90 39.51 -3.63
C ASP A 141 -22.34 39.28 -3.14
N ARG A 142 -22.60 40.00 -2.05
CA ARG A 142 -23.88 40.34 -1.47
C ARG A 142 -24.58 41.35 -2.38
N SER A 143 -25.60 40.92 -3.12
CA SER A 143 -26.57 41.84 -3.72
C SER A 143 -27.99 41.32 -3.51
N TYR A 144 -28.67 41.92 -2.52
CA TYR A 144 -30.12 41.87 -2.37
C TYR A 144 -30.76 42.70 -3.49
N SER A 145 -31.86 42.22 -4.07
CA SER A 145 -32.82 43.05 -4.80
C SER A 145 -34.23 42.53 -4.51
N PRO A 146 -35.20 43.40 -4.14
CA PRO A 146 -36.51 42.98 -3.69
C PRO A 146 -37.52 42.93 -4.84
N LEU A 147 -38.49 42.01 -4.72
CA LEU A 147 -39.90 42.23 -5.02
C LEU A 147 -40.71 41.61 -3.89
#